data_AF-A0AAN7FQ91-F1
#
_entry.id   AF-A0AAN7FQ91-F1
#
_cell.length_a   1.000
_cell.length_b   1.000
_cell.length_c   1.000
_cell.angle_alpha   90.00
_cell.angle_beta   90.00
_cell.angle_gamma   90.00
#
_symmetry.space_group_name_H-M   'P 1'
#
loop_
_entity.id
_entity.type
_entity.pdbx_description
1 polymer ?
#
loop_
_entity_poly.entity_id
_entity_poly.type
_entity_poly.pdbx_seq_one_letter_code
_entity_poly.pdbx_strand_id
1 'polypeptide(L)'
;MVNSLCPKVVSSLENNFIAHVSAGWSHSGFVSDGGCVFTCGDGSFGQLGHGDYRTHCSPVRVSYFVNKHVEQIACGMRHSLVLLKGGSGDQIYAFGSGKRGQLGISKDKVKSISLPEVTYGLEDVKIVSIAANGDHSAALSVDGCLYTWGRGFSGTPDVQFPQGLPSSLRFTVVAVGWNHALALTGEGEVFMLGGNYHGVLGDLEKMSPAKQFPDSREAILQKVPGLNDIKTVQIAAGAEHSAVVTENGEIKAWGWGEHGQLGLGNTCDQTSPQAVSLSHTPNEATAFKVYCGSGFTFVIMIPCNPSQT
;
A
#
# COMPACT_ATOMS: atom_id res chain seq x y z
N MET A 1 18.21 11.91 15.42
CA MET A 1 19.08 11.10 14.54
C MET A 1 19.44 11.97 13.35
N VAL A 2 20.71 12.08 12.96
CA VAL A 2 21.12 12.89 11.79
C VAL A 2 20.78 12.12 10.52
N ASN A 3 20.21 12.78 9.51
CA ASN A 3 19.95 12.19 8.21
C ASN A 3 21.23 11.54 7.66
N SER A 4 21.11 10.32 7.12
CA SER A 4 22.23 9.58 6.57
C SER A 4 21.88 9.12 5.16
N LEU A 5 22.86 9.23 4.26
CA LEU A 5 22.73 8.77 2.87
C LEU A 5 23.05 7.27 2.71
N CYS A 6 23.49 6.61 3.78
CA CYS A 6 23.84 5.20 3.76
C CYS A 6 22.87 4.40 4.64
N PRO A 7 22.39 3.23 4.17
CA PRO A 7 21.61 2.31 5.00
C PRO A 7 22.36 1.97 6.30
N LYS A 8 21.63 1.91 7.41
CA LYS A 8 22.16 1.51 8.73
C LYS A 8 21.43 0.27 9.21
N VAL A 9 22.18 -0.61 9.87
CA VAL A 9 21.62 -1.79 10.53
C VAL A 9 20.69 -1.33 11.65
N VAL A 10 19.51 -1.95 11.75
CA VAL A 10 18.56 -1.74 12.83
C VAL A 10 18.86 -2.76 13.94
N SER A 11 19.85 -2.45 14.78
CA SER A 11 20.41 -3.42 15.72
C SER A 11 19.43 -4.05 16.72
N SER A 12 18.33 -3.35 17.04
CA SER A 12 17.29 -3.90 17.90
C SER A 12 16.54 -5.11 17.31
N LEU A 13 16.73 -5.40 16.01
CA LEU A 13 16.12 -6.53 15.32
C LEU A 13 17.12 -7.67 15.01
N GLU A 14 18.41 -7.56 15.38
CA GLU A 14 19.47 -8.50 14.96
C GLU A 14 19.19 -9.98 15.28
N ASN A 15 18.45 -10.26 16.36
CA ASN A 15 18.10 -11.62 16.77
C ASN A 15 16.75 -12.12 16.22
N ASN A 16 16.16 -11.40 15.26
CA ASN A 16 14.90 -11.78 14.63
C ASN A 16 15.09 -11.82 13.12
N PHE A 17 14.72 -12.94 12.49
CA PHE A 17 14.68 -13.00 11.05
C PHE A 17 13.42 -12.29 10.55
N ILE A 18 13.57 -11.09 9.99
CA ILE A 18 12.44 -10.28 9.54
C ILE A 18 11.95 -10.77 8.18
N ALA A 19 10.70 -11.25 8.14
CA ALA A 19 10.06 -11.82 6.97
C ALA A 19 9.14 -10.81 6.25
N HIS A 20 8.60 -9.82 6.95
CA HIS A 20 7.75 -8.78 6.37
C HIS A 20 8.05 -7.41 6.97
N VAL A 21 8.00 -6.36 6.15
CA VAL A 21 8.19 -4.97 6.57
C VAL A 21 7.12 -4.08 5.95
N SER A 22 6.75 -3.03 6.65
CA SER A 22 5.91 -1.97 6.11
C SER A 22 6.33 -0.62 6.68
N ALA A 23 6.33 0.40 5.82
CA ALA A 23 6.63 1.77 6.21
C ALA A 23 5.41 2.63 5.92
N GLY A 24 4.89 3.26 6.96
CA GLY A 24 3.86 4.28 6.86
C GLY A 24 4.49 5.66 6.73
N TRP A 25 3.69 6.71 6.97
CA TRP A 25 4.17 8.09 6.84
C TRP A 25 5.28 8.46 7.81
N SER A 26 5.18 8.01 9.06
CA SER A 26 6.14 8.33 10.12
C SER A 26 6.33 7.19 11.11
N HIS A 27 5.96 5.98 10.73
CA HIS A 27 6.17 4.78 11.52
C HIS A 27 6.50 3.59 10.63
N SER A 28 7.09 2.56 11.22
CA SER A 28 7.48 1.34 10.53
C SER A 28 7.05 0.13 11.35
N GLY A 29 6.62 -0.90 10.64
CA GLY A 29 6.24 -2.21 11.16
C GLY A 29 7.16 -3.29 10.60
N PHE A 30 7.50 -4.26 11.44
CA PHE A 30 8.36 -5.39 11.12
C PHE A 30 7.74 -6.66 11.68
N VAL A 31 7.70 -7.73 10.89
CA VAL A 31 7.21 -9.05 11.31
C VAL A 31 8.33 -10.06 11.09
N SER A 32 8.64 -10.83 12.11
CA SER A 32 9.61 -11.94 12.02
C SER A 32 8.98 -13.19 11.41
N ASP A 33 9.81 -14.12 10.93
CA ASP A 33 9.38 -15.48 10.55
C ASP A 33 8.67 -16.25 11.69
N GLY A 34 9.08 -16.02 12.94
CA GLY A 34 8.38 -16.55 14.12
C GLY A 34 7.03 -15.91 14.42
N GLY A 35 6.58 -14.93 13.62
CA GLY A 35 5.32 -14.21 13.80
C GLY A 35 5.33 -13.12 14.86
N CYS A 36 6.51 -12.66 15.31
CA CYS A 36 6.62 -11.52 16.22
C CYS A 36 6.51 -10.21 15.44
N VAL A 37 5.66 -9.29 15.91
CA VAL A 37 5.52 -7.95 15.31
C VAL A 37 6.18 -6.87 16.17
N PHE A 38 6.91 -5.96 15.51
CA PHE A 38 7.61 -4.84 16.10
C PHE A 38 7.22 -3.55 15.39
N THR A 39 7.11 -2.45 16.14
CA THR A 39 6.73 -1.13 15.62
C THR A 39 7.63 -0.04 16.19
N CYS A 40 7.88 1.00 15.40
CA CYS A 40 8.56 2.21 15.84
C CYS A 40 8.20 3.41 14.97
N GLY A 41 8.60 4.60 15.42
CA GLY A 41 8.29 5.89 14.82
C GLY A 41 7.32 6.68 15.67
N ASP A 42 6.54 7.54 15.03
CA ASP A 42 5.50 8.35 15.67
C ASP A 42 4.39 7.47 16.26
N GLY A 43 4.08 7.71 17.54
CA GLY A 43 2.98 7.04 18.26
C GLY A 43 1.80 7.95 18.58
N SER A 44 1.80 9.20 18.09
CA SER A 44 0.86 10.25 18.52
C SER A 44 -0.62 9.95 18.28
N PHE A 45 -0.95 8.96 17.45
CA PHE A 45 -2.31 8.48 17.17
C PHE A 45 -2.57 7.05 17.64
N GLY A 46 -1.62 6.42 18.34
CA GLY A 46 -1.71 5.03 18.77
C GLY A 46 -1.32 4.02 17.70
N GLN A 47 -0.74 4.48 16.58
CA GLN A 47 -0.40 3.66 15.41
C GLN A 47 0.75 2.66 15.62
N LEU A 48 1.28 2.58 16.84
CA LEU A 48 2.27 1.58 17.25
C LEU A 48 1.67 0.41 18.06
N GLY A 49 0.42 0.51 18.52
CA GLY A 49 -0.27 -0.63 19.12
C GLY A 49 0.19 -1.04 20.52
N HIS A 50 0.98 -0.21 21.21
CA HIS A 50 1.55 -0.52 22.53
C HIS A 50 0.62 -0.21 23.72
N GLY A 51 -0.61 0.24 23.46
CA GLY A 51 -1.57 0.67 24.48
C GLY A 51 -1.35 2.08 25.02
N ASP A 52 -0.43 2.83 24.42
CA ASP A 52 -0.19 4.25 24.69
C ASP A 52 0.02 5.04 23.39
N TYR A 53 0.36 6.32 23.52
CA TYR A 53 0.59 7.25 22.41
C TYR A 53 2.06 7.69 22.32
N ARG A 54 2.99 6.87 22.83
CA ARG A 54 4.41 7.23 22.91
C ARG A 54 5.11 6.93 21.59
N THR A 55 5.98 7.85 21.18
CA THR A 55 6.89 7.66 20.04
C THR A 55 8.07 6.78 20.46
N HIS A 56 8.42 5.83 19.60
CA HIS A 56 9.56 4.93 19.80
C HIS A 56 10.60 5.12 18.70
N CYS A 57 11.83 5.49 19.04
CA CYS A 57 12.89 5.74 18.05
C CYS A 57 13.59 4.45 17.55
N SER A 58 13.20 3.29 18.07
CA SER A 58 13.71 1.97 17.72
C SER A 58 12.57 0.94 17.78
N PRO A 59 12.56 -0.12 16.95
CA PRO A 59 11.56 -1.18 16.99
C PRO A 59 11.31 -1.73 18.40
N VAL A 60 10.04 -1.76 18.80
CA VAL A 60 9.57 -2.35 20.06
C VAL A 60 8.55 -3.44 19.73
N ARG A 61 8.66 -4.60 20.39
CA ARG A 61 7.72 -5.71 20.19
C ARG A 61 6.33 -5.31 20.71
N VAL A 62 5.29 -5.57 19.92
CA VAL A 62 3.91 -5.29 20.34
C VAL A 62 3.42 -6.43 21.23
N SER A 63 3.28 -6.15 22.53
CA SER A 63 2.96 -7.16 23.56
C SER A 63 1.64 -7.90 23.33
N TYR A 64 0.66 -7.23 22.71
CA TYR A 64 -0.65 -7.79 22.39
C TYR A 64 -0.56 -9.09 21.56
N PHE A 65 0.45 -9.21 20.70
CA PHE A 65 0.61 -10.34 19.77
C PHE A 65 1.61 -11.41 20.23
N VAL A 66 2.12 -11.37 21.47
CA VAL A 66 3.20 -12.28 21.92
C VAL A 66 2.84 -13.77 21.77
N ASN A 67 1.57 -14.13 21.98
CA ASN A 67 1.06 -15.51 21.86
C ASN A 67 0.25 -15.74 20.57
N LYS A 68 0.48 -14.91 19.55
CA LYS A 68 -0.22 -14.94 18.26
C LYS A 68 0.82 -14.99 17.15
N HIS A 69 0.49 -15.65 16.05
CA HIS A 69 1.36 -15.69 14.87
C HIS A 69 0.91 -14.62 13.87
N VAL A 70 1.67 -13.53 13.78
CA VAL A 70 1.44 -12.45 12.82
C VAL A 70 2.07 -12.81 11.48
N GLU A 71 1.31 -12.67 10.40
CA GLU A 71 1.75 -12.94 9.03
C GLU A 71 2.22 -11.65 8.34
N GLN A 72 1.45 -10.56 8.45
CA GLN A 72 1.73 -9.29 7.77
C GLN A 72 1.42 -8.10 8.66
N ILE A 73 2.09 -6.98 8.36
CA ILE A 73 1.78 -5.65 8.88
C ILE A 73 1.68 -4.68 7.71
N ALA A 74 0.70 -3.78 7.72
CA ALA A 74 0.59 -2.69 6.75
C ALA A 74 0.44 -1.35 7.49
N CYS A 75 1.33 -0.41 7.22
CA CYS A 75 1.41 0.87 7.88
C CYS A 75 0.89 1.99 6.97
N GLY A 76 -0.21 2.63 7.36
CA GLY A 76 -0.78 3.78 6.66
C GLY A 76 -0.18 5.11 7.10
N MET A 77 -0.92 6.22 6.93
CA MET A 77 -0.43 7.53 7.37
C MET A 77 -0.35 7.61 8.90
N ARG A 78 -1.41 7.20 9.58
CA ARG A 78 -1.56 7.30 11.04
C ARG A 78 -2.24 6.08 11.65
N HIS A 79 -2.22 4.95 10.95
CA HIS A 79 -2.78 3.69 11.42
C HIS A 79 -1.92 2.52 10.94
N SER A 80 -2.13 1.38 11.56
CA SER A 80 -1.52 0.10 11.20
C SER A 80 -2.60 -0.98 11.13
N LEU A 81 -2.42 -1.91 10.20
CA LEU A 81 -3.16 -3.15 10.09
C LEU A 81 -2.21 -4.32 10.33
N VAL A 82 -2.70 -5.38 10.96
CA VAL A 82 -1.95 -6.60 11.25
C VAL A 82 -2.79 -7.81 10.87
N LEU A 83 -2.27 -8.66 9.99
CA LEU A 83 -2.93 -9.89 9.57
C LEU A 83 -2.40 -11.08 10.36
N LEU A 84 -3.30 -11.82 11.00
CA LEU A 84 -3.03 -13.11 11.62
C LEU A 84 -3.67 -14.20 10.77
N LYS A 85 -2.92 -15.28 10.55
CA LYS A 85 -3.43 -16.51 9.94
C LYS A 85 -3.38 -17.64 10.98
N GLY A 86 -4.38 -18.51 10.98
CA GLY A 86 -4.40 -19.62 11.92
C GLY A 86 -5.65 -20.50 11.86
N GLY A 87 -5.67 -21.55 12.69
CA GLY A 87 -6.75 -22.54 12.72
C GLY A 87 -8.13 -22.00 13.13
N SER A 88 -8.17 -20.80 13.74
CA SER A 88 -9.40 -20.08 14.09
C SER A 88 -9.94 -19.17 12.97
N GLY A 89 -9.32 -19.21 11.77
CA GLY A 89 -9.60 -18.27 10.68
C GLY A 89 -8.61 -17.09 10.65
N ASP A 90 -8.66 -16.35 9.54
CA ASP A 90 -7.84 -15.17 9.34
C ASP A 90 -8.45 -13.98 10.09
N GLN A 91 -7.62 -13.17 10.74
CA GLN A 91 -8.07 -11.98 11.47
C GLN A 91 -7.21 -10.78 11.11
N ILE A 92 -7.85 -9.66 10.80
CA ILE A 92 -7.19 -8.37 10.65
C ILE A 92 -7.41 -7.59 11.94
N TYR A 93 -6.32 -7.11 12.52
CA TYR A 93 -6.33 -6.16 13.63
C TYR A 93 -5.94 -4.79 13.12
N ALA A 94 -6.51 -3.75 13.70
CA ALA A 94 -6.18 -2.37 13.39
C ALA A 94 -5.94 -1.55 14.65
N PHE A 95 -5.06 -0.55 14.54
CA PHE A 95 -4.81 0.45 15.58
C PHE A 95 -4.27 1.74 15.00
N GLY A 96 -4.37 2.84 15.75
CA GLY A 96 -4.03 4.19 15.30
C GLY A 96 -5.25 5.09 15.11
N SER A 97 -5.16 6.06 14.20
CA SER A 97 -6.23 6.96 13.81
C SER A 97 -7.38 6.22 13.12
N GLY A 98 -8.61 6.52 13.54
CA GLY A 98 -9.85 6.00 12.92
C GLY A 98 -10.75 7.08 12.32
N LYS A 99 -10.27 8.34 12.24
CA LYS A 99 -11.10 9.51 11.87
C LYS A 99 -11.85 9.38 10.53
N ARG A 100 -11.33 8.58 9.61
CA ARG A 100 -11.89 8.30 8.28
C ARG A 100 -12.46 6.89 8.17
N GLY A 101 -12.48 6.11 9.25
CA GLY A 101 -12.93 4.73 9.27
C GLY A 101 -11.87 3.69 8.93
N GLN A 102 -10.62 4.10 8.71
CA GLN A 102 -9.54 3.23 8.20
C GLN A 102 -9.16 2.04 9.10
N LEU A 103 -9.66 2.01 10.35
CA LEU A 103 -9.48 0.88 11.25
C LEU A 103 -10.45 -0.27 10.96
N GLY A 104 -11.66 0.03 10.48
CA GLY A 104 -12.64 -1.02 10.19
C GLY A 104 -13.18 -1.75 11.43
N ILE A 105 -13.13 -1.15 12.62
CA ILE A 105 -13.41 -1.81 13.91
C ILE A 105 -14.80 -1.51 14.49
N SER A 106 -15.48 -0.46 14.02
CA SER A 106 -16.84 -0.11 14.45
C SER A 106 -17.64 0.50 13.31
N LYS A 107 -18.98 0.47 13.42
CA LYS A 107 -19.89 1.24 12.55
C LYS A 107 -19.87 2.73 12.91
N ASP A 108 -19.53 3.03 14.16
CA ASP A 108 -19.45 4.38 14.69
C ASP A 108 -18.08 5.00 14.43
N LYS A 109 -18.02 6.33 14.43
CA LYS A 109 -16.77 7.07 14.25
C LYS A 109 -15.83 6.83 15.43
N VAL A 110 -14.66 6.28 15.14
CA VAL A 110 -13.57 6.14 16.11
C VAL A 110 -12.55 7.25 15.88
N LYS A 111 -12.11 7.95 16.93
CA LYS A 111 -11.04 8.96 16.79
C LYS A 111 -9.68 8.29 16.58
N SER A 112 -9.27 7.51 17.58
CA SER A 112 -8.04 6.75 17.58
C SER A 112 -8.05 5.69 18.68
N ILE A 113 -7.34 4.59 18.49
CA ILE A 113 -7.08 3.56 19.50
C ILE A 113 -5.58 3.23 19.54
N SER A 114 -5.07 2.88 20.72
CA SER A 114 -3.66 2.54 20.92
C SER A 114 -3.41 1.06 21.20
N LEU A 115 -4.46 0.27 21.43
CA LEU A 115 -4.39 -1.19 21.48
C LEU A 115 -4.98 -1.78 20.20
N PRO A 116 -4.44 -2.89 19.67
CA PRO A 116 -5.02 -3.57 18.52
C PRO A 116 -6.45 -4.05 18.80
N GLU A 117 -7.36 -3.77 17.86
CA GLU A 117 -8.73 -4.28 17.86
C GLU A 117 -9.05 -4.97 16.54
N VAL A 118 -9.95 -5.95 16.56
CA VAL A 118 -10.30 -6.75 15.37
C VAL A 118 -11.15 -5.90 14.42
N THR A 119 -10.73 -5.85 13.15
CA THR A 119 -11.55 -5.34 12.04
C THR A 119 -12.71 -6.31 11.80
N TYR A 120 -13.95 -5.81 11.84
CA TYR A 120 -15.16 -6.63 11.67
C TYR A 120 -15.59 -6.71 10.20
N GLY A 121 -16.43 -7.69 9.87
CA GLY A 121 -17.00 -7.87 8.53
C GLY A 121 -16.11 -8.66 7.56
N LEU A 122 -15.06 -9.32 8.07
CA LEU A 122 -14.16 -10.21 7.33
C LEU A 122 -13.98 -11.58 8.01
N GLU A 123 -14.84 -11.92 8.98
CA GLU A 123 -14.69 -13.10 9.85
C GLU A 123 -14.66 -14.42 9.08
N ASP A 124 -15.40 -14.51 7.97
CA ASP A 124 -15.48 -15.71 7.11
C ASP A 124 -14.68 -15.57 5.81
N VAL A 125 -13.84 -14.53 5.69
CA VAL A 125 -13.05 -14.25 4.48
C VAL A 125 -11.61 -14.69 4.71
N LYS A 126 -11.10 -15.57 3.85
CA LYS A 126 -9.68 -15.94 3.86
C LYS A 126 -8.85 -14.86 3.16
N ILE A 127 -7.93 -14.24 3.88
CA ILE A 127 -7.16 -13.06 3.44
C ILE A 127 -5.74 -13.48 3.05
N VAL A 128 -5.31 -13.09 1.86
CA VAL A 128 -3.93 -13.31 1.39
C VAL A 128 -3.02 -12.13 1.67
N SER A 129 -3.54 -10.91 1.61
CA SER A 129 -2.74 -9.71 1.85
C SER A 129 -3.52 -8.53 2.38
N ILE A 130 -2.83 -7.64 3.08
CA ILE A 130 -3.32 -6.35 3.57
C ILE A 130 -2.48 -5.20 3.03
N ALA A 131 -3.11 -4.04 2.83
CA ALA A 131 -2.43 -2.81 2.43
C ALA A 131 -3.02 -1.60 3.17
N ALA A 132 -2.17 -0.62 3.46
CA ALA A 132 -2.57 0.62 4.11
C ALA A 132 -1.68 1.76 3.61
N ASN A 133 -2.31 2.88 3.25
CA ASN A 133 -1.63 4.13 2.91
C ASN A 133 -2.60 5.29 3.04
N GLY A 134 -2.13 6.52 3.22
CA GLY A 134 -3.00 7.66 3.50
C GLY A 134 -3.95 7.34 4.66
N ASP A 135 -5.23 7.61 4.45
CA ASP A 135 -6.33 7.19 5.33
C ASP A 135 -7.14 6.02 4.73
N HIS A 136 -6.51 5.19 3.89
CA HIS A 136 -7.10 4.04 3.22
C HIS A 136 -6.55 2.73 3.79
N SER A 137 -7.41 1.72 3.75
CA SER A 137 -7.09 0.34 4.11
C SER A 137 -7.68 -0.60 3.06
N ALA A 138 -6.97 -1.70 2.79
CA ALA A 138 -7.42 -2.71 1.88
C ALA A 138 -7.01 -4.11 2.34
N ALA A 139 -7.81 -5.09 1.94
CA ALA A 139 -7.52 -6.50 2.12
C ALA A 139 -7.89 -7.26 0.84
N LEU A 140 -7.06 -8.22 0.47
CA LEU A 140 -7.28 -9.10 -0.66
C LEU A 140 -7.54 -10.52 -0.16
N SER A 141 -8.60 -11.14 -0.64
CA SER A 141 -8.95 -12.52 -0.29
C SER A 141 -8.34 -13.56 -1.25
N VAL A 142 -8.31 -14.82 -0.82
CA VAL A 142 -7.79 -15.96 -1.60
C VAL A 142 -8.55 -16.19 -2.92
N ASP A 143 -9.83 -15.83 -2.97
CA ASP A 143 -10.67 -15.95 -4.16
C ASP A 143 -10.55 -14.73 -5.09
N GLY A 144 -9.68 -13.77 -4.75
CA GLY A 144 -9.37 -12.58 -5.54
C GLY A 144 -10.32 -11.41 -5.35
N CYS A 145 -11.18 -11.43 -4.32
CA CYS A 145 -12.03 -10.30 -3.98
C CYS A 145 -11.24 -9.21 -3.24
N LEU A 146 -11.36 -7.96 -3.72
CA LEU A 146 -10.73 -6.80 -3.09
C LEU A 146 -11.72 -6.11 -2.15
N TYR A 147 -11.30 -5.90 -0.91
CA TYR A 147 -12.04 -5.14 0.10
C TYR A 147 -11.29 -3.84 0.40
N THR A 148 -12.02 -2.73 0.48
CA THR A 148 -11.44 -1.41 0.82
C THR A 148 -12.27 -0.73 1.89
N TRP A 149 -11.59 0.03 2.77
CA TRP A 149 -12.25 0.89 3.75
C TRP A 149 -11.41 2.09 4.17
N GLY A 150 -11.99 2.97 4.98
CA GLY A 150 -11.40 4.25 5.33
C GLY A 150 -11.89 5.37 4.41
N ARG A 151 -10.99 6.29 4.06
CA ARG A 151 -11.31 7.42 3.18
C ARG A 151 -11.83 6.93 1.83
N GLY A 152 -12.86 7.57 1.30
CA GLY A 152 -13.38 7.24 -0.03
C GLY A 152 -12.47 7.72 -1.17
N PHE A 153 -12.48 7.00 -2.28
CA PHE A 153 -11.78 7.38 -3.52
C PHE A 153 -12.64 8.31 -4.39
N SER A 154 -12.03 9.25 -5.11
CA SER A 154 -12.72 10.11 -6.10
C SER A 154 -13.97 10.84 -5.58
N GLY A 155 -14.01 11.22 -4.30
CA GLY A 155 -15.17 11.90 -3.71
C GLY A 155 -16.30 10.98 -3.23
N THR A 156 -16.11 9.65 -3.30
CA THR A 156 -17.00 8.72 -2.60
C THR A 156 -16.92 8.92 -1.07
N PRO A 157 -17.98 8.57 -0.31
CA PRO A 157 -17.97 8.71 1.13
C PRO A 157 -16.93 7.83 1.83
N ASP A 158 -16.45 8.29 2.98
CA ASP A 158 -15.64 7.47 3.89
C ASP A 158 -16.46 6.27 4.39
N VAL A 159 -15.89 5.07 4.39
CA VAL A 159 -16.55 3.85 4.86
C VAL A 159 -15.85 3.29 6.11
N GLN A 160 -16.64 2.97 7.13
CA GLN A 160 -16.14 2.61 8.47
C GLN A 160 -15.80 1.12 8.62
N PHE A 161 -15.98 0.33 7.57
CA PHE A 161 -15.75 -1.12 7.57
C PHE A 161 -15.41 -1.63 6.17
N PRO A 162 -14.74 -2.79 6.07
CA PRO A 162 -14.39 -3.41 4.79
C PRO A 162 -15.61 -3.56 3.89
N GLN A 163 -15.54 -2.99 2.68
CA GLN A 163 -16.52 -3.19 1.63
C GLN A 163 -15.86 -3.88 0.45
N GLY A 164 -16.43 -5.01 0.03
CA GLY A 164 -16.01 -5.70 -1.18
C GLY A 164 -16.34 -4.85 -2.41
N LEU A 165 -15.38 -4.74 -3.31
CA LEU A 165 -15.56 -4.01 -4.56
C LEU A 165 -16.60 -4.75 -5.44
N PRO A 166 -17.64 -4.08 -5.97
CA PRO A 166 -18.67 -4.71 -6.78
C PRO A 166 -18.14 -5.01 -8.20
N SER A 167 -17.27 -6.01 -8.32
CA SER A 167 -16.65 -6.42 -9.59
C SER A 167 -16.59 -7.94 -9.71
N SER A 168 -16.73 -8.43 -10.95
CA SER A 168 -16.47 -9.83 -11.29
C SER A 168 -14.98 -10.14 -11.46
N LEU A 169 -14.12 -9.11 -11.48
CA LEU A 169 -12.68 -9.28 -11.62
C LEU A 169 -12.08 -9.94 -10.37
N ARG A 170 -10.99 -10.69 -10.59
CA ARG A 170 -10.19 -11.32 -9.55
C ARG A 170 -8.79 -10.73 -9.53
N PHE A 171 -8.41 -10.20 -8.38
CA PHE A 171 -7.13 -9.55 -8.17
C PHE A 171 -6.14 -10.46 -7.45
N THR A 172 -4.86 -10.25 -7.73
CA THR A 172 -3.73 -10.96 -7.12
C THR A 172 -2.87 -10.03 -6.29
N VAL A 173 -2.87 -8.73 -6.59
CA VAL A 173 -2.11 -7.70 -5.87
C VAL A 173 -2.92 -6.42 -5.75
N VAL A 174 -2.79 -5.73 -4.62
CA VAL A 174 -3.28 -4.37 -4.41
C VAL A 174 -2.15 -3.48 -3.90
N ALA A 175 -2.07 -2.25 -4.42
CA ALA A 175 -1.18 -1.21 -3.91
C ALA A 175 -1.99 0.06 -3.66
N VAL A 176 -1.95 0.58 -2.43
CA VAL A 176 -2.76 1.74 -2.02
C VAL A 176 -1.87 2.97 -1.93
N GLY A 177 -2.29 4.06 -2.57
CA GLY A 177 -1.68 5.39 -2.51
C GLY A 177 -2.46 6.34 -1.60
N TRP A 178 -2.22 7.66 -1.71
CA TRP A 178 -2.92 8.65 -0.87
C TRP A 178 -4.30 9.06 -1.36
N ASN A 179 -4.48 9.06 -2.68
CA ASN A 179 -5.74 9.41 -3.32
C ASN A 179 -6.21 8.33 -4.32
N HIS A 180 -5.45 7.25 -4.50
CA HIS A 180 -5.74 6.17 -5.45
C HIS A 180 -5.34 4.81 -4.91
N ALA A 181 -5.77 3.75 -5.59
CA ALA A 181 -5.24 2.41 -5.42
C ALA A 181 -5.10 1.73 -6.79
N LEU A 182 -4.09 0.89 -6.93
CA LEU A 182 -3.91 -0.01 -8.07
C LEU A 182 -4.29 -1.42 -7.66
N ALA A 183 -4.91 -2.16 -8.58
CA ALA A 183 -5.22 -3.57 -8.43
C ALA A 183 -4.78 -4.33 -9.68
N LEU A 184 -4.06 -5.44 -9.48
CA LEU A 184 -3.52 -6.28 -10.55
C LEU A 184 -4.32 -7.58 -10.63
N THR A 185 -4.72 -8.00 -11.83
CA THR A 185 -5.40 -9.29 -12.05
C THR A 185 -4.39 -10.42 -12.31
N GLY A 186 -4.87 -11.67 -12.25
CA GLY A 186 -4.05 -12.84 -12.64
C GLY A 186 -3.61 -12.84 -14.11
N GLU A 187 -4.33 -12.13 -14.98
CA GLU A 187 -3.99 -11.98 -16.40
C GLU A 187 -2.98 -10.85 -16.65
N GLY A 188 -2.51 -10.18 -15.60
CA GLY A 188 -1.55 -9.09 -15.69
C GLY A 188 -2.16 -7.74 -16.06
N GLU A 189 -3.48 -7.58 -15.94
CA GLU A 189 -4.18 -6.33 -16.21
C GLU A 189 -4.20 -5.42 -14.97
N VAL A 190 -3.95 -4.13 -15.17
CA VAL A 190 -3.92 -3.15 -14.09
C VAL A 190 -5.18 -2.30 -14.10
N PHE A 191 -5.84 -2.25 -12.95
CA PHE A 191 -6.99 -1.40 -12.67
C PHE A 191 -6.66 -0.37 -11.60
N MET A 192 -7.41 0.72 -11.60
CA MET A 192 -7.25 1.84 -10.68
C MET A 192 -8.58 2.23 -10.03
N LEU A 193 -8.52 2.51 -8.73
CA LEU A 193 -9.53 3.23 -7.95
C LEU A 193 -8.98 4.63 -7.65
N GLY A 194 -9.80 5.68 -7.69
CA GLY A 194 -9.32 7.07 -7.50
C GLY A 194 -9.39 7.95 -8.76
N GLY A 195 -9.53 7.32 -9.93
CA GLY A 195 -9.64 7.99 -11.23
C GLY A 195 -8.27 8.34 -11.84
N ASN A 196 -8.24 8.69 -13.13
CA ASN A 196 -6.98 8.78 -13.90
C ASN A 196 -6.33 10.19 -13.89
N TYR A 197 -6.74 11.08 -12.97
CA TYR A 197 -6.31 12.49 -12.96
C TYR A 197 -5.20 12.80 -11.94
N HIS A 198 -4.52 11.78 -11.42
CA HIS A 198 -3.35 11.98 -10.56
C HIS A 198 -2.22 12.62 -11.37
N GLY A 199 -1.64 13.72 -10.86
CA GLY A 199 -0.70 14.57 -11.60
C GLY A 199 -1.30 15.84 -12.22
N VAL A 200 -2.38 16.41 -11.66
CA VAL A 200 -2.88 17.74 -12.06
C VAL A 200 -3.14 18.66 -10.85
N LEU A 201 -2.51 18.40 -9.70
CA LEU A 201 -2.66 19.29 -8.54
C LEU A 201 -1.94 20.64 -8.72
N GLY A 202 -1.14 20.79 -9.78
CA GLY A 202 -0.48 22.05 -10.16
C GLY A 202 -1.33 23.04 -10.95
N ASP A 203 -2.53 22.67 -11.44
CA ASP A 203 -3.34 23.52 -12.32
C ASP A 203 -4.84 23.47 -11.92
N LEU A 204 -5.14 23.87 -10.67
CA LEU A 204 -6.52 24.05 -10.20
C LEU A 204 -7.32 25.08 -11.05
N GLU A 205 -6.66 25.89 -11.87
CA GLU A 205 -7.32 26.90 -12.74
C GLU A 205 -7.68 26.41 -14.16
N LYS A 206 -7.28 25.19 -14.57
CA LYS A 206 -7.75 24.61 -15.85
C LYS A 206 -8.90 23.60 -15.69
N MET A 207 -9.39 23.41 -14.47
CA MET A 207 -10.60 22.64 -14.22
C MET A 207 -11.81 23.46 -14.67
N SER A 208 -12.22 23.29 -15.92
CA SER A 208 -13.54 23.76 -16.35
C SER A 208 -14.60 23.16 -15.42
N PRO A 209 -15.57 23.96 -14.88
CA PRO A 209 -16.59 23.48 -13.94
C PRO A 209 -17.57 22.44 -14.52
N ALA A 210 -17.28 21.86 -15.69
CA ALA A 210 -18.25 21.20 -16.56
C ALA A 210 -17.97 19.72 -16.85
N LYS A 211 -17.00 19.07 -16.18
CA LYS A 211 -16.96 17.59 -16.14
C LYS A 211 -17.54 17.11 -14.83
N GLN A 212 -18.86 17.20 -14.77
CA GLN A 212 -19.70 16.52 -13.79
C GLN A 212 -19.18 15.08 -13.64
N PHE A 213 -18.76 14.73 -12.42
CA PHE A 213 -18.70 13.34 -12.01
C PHE A 213 -20.07 12.74 -12.33
N PRO A 214 -20.16 11.55 -12.97
CA PRO A 214 -21.40 10.81 -12.91
C PRO A 214 -21.79 10.71 -11.43
N ASP A 215 -23.07 10.89 -11.14
CA ASP A 215 -23.70 10.77 -9.81
C ASP A 215 -23.63 9.33 -9.25
N SER A 216 -22.58 8.57 -9.63
CA SER A 216 -22.32 7.22 -9.17
C SER A 216 -21.68 7.29 -7.79
N ARG A 217 -22.45 6.89 -6.77
CA ARG A 217 -22.02 6.71 -5.37
C ARG A 217 -20.99 5.57 -5.18
N GLU A 218 -20.43 5.04 -6.25
CA GLU A 218 -19.56 3.86 -6.27
C GLU A 218 -18.16 4.26 -6.72
N ALA A 219 -17.14 3.65 -6.10
CA ALA A 219 -15.76 3.84 -6.51
C ALA A 219 -15.60 3.25 -7.93
N ILE A 220 -15.29 4.11 -8.90
CA ILE A 220 -15.17 3.68 -10.29
C ILE A 220 -13.83 2.98 -10.46
N LEU A 221 -13.87 1.64 -10.53
CA LEU A 221 -12.74 0.83 -10.95
C LEU A 221 -12.57 0.94 -12.47
N GLN A 222 -11.42 1.39 -12.92
CA GLN A 222 -11.12 1.53 -14.35
C GLN A 222 -9.83 0.82 -14.71
N LYS A 223 -9.78 0.17 -15.88
CA LYS A 223 -8.53 -0.34 -16.43
C LYS A 223 -7.63 0.85 -16.75
N VAL A 224 -6.35 0.78 -16.39
CA VAL A 224 -5.40 1.89 -16.56
C VAL A 224 -5.14 2.11 -18.05
N PRO A 225 -5.47 3.30 -18.61
CA PRO A 225 -5.20 3.60 -20.01
C PRO A 225 -3.69 3.54 -20.30
N GLY A 226 -3.32 2.98 -21.45
CA GLY A 226 -1.92 2.82 -21.84
C GLY A 226 -1.25 1.54 -21.33
N LEU A 227 -1.95 0.68 -20.57
CA LEU A 227 -1.51 -0.68 -20.20
C LEU A 227 -2.40 -1.79 -20.79
N ASN A 228 -3.28 -1.47 -21.76
CA ASN A 228 -4.30 -2.41 -22.24
C ASN A 228 -3.74 -3.74 -22.77
N ASP A 229 -2.59 -3.68 -23.45
CA ASP A 229 -1.92 -4.81 -24.08
C ASP A 229 -0.55 -5.12 -23.43
N ILE A 230 -0.34 -4.63 -22.21
CA ILE A 230 0.93 -4.77 -21.48
C ILE A 230 0.68 -5.61 -20.23
N LYS A 231 1.25 -6.82 -20.22
CA LYS A 231 1.20 -7.69 -19.05
C LYS A 231 2.09 -7.16 -17.94
N THR A 232 1.48 -6.92 -16.79
CA THR A 232 2.14 -6.40 -15.59
C THR A 232 2.33 -7.51 -14.57
N VAL A 233 3.50 -7.55 -13.92
CA VAL A 233 3.85 -8.52 -12.88
C VAL A 233 3.98 -7.89 -11.50
N GLN A 234 4.14 -6.56 -11.43
CA GLN A 234 4.16 -5.83 -10.17
C GLN A 234 3.55 -4.44 -10.32
N ILE A 235 2.83 -3.99 -9.28
CA ILE A 235 2.29 -2.65 -9.13
C ILE A 235 2.86 -1.99 -7.86
N ALA A 236 3.02 -0.67 -7.87
CA ALA A 236 3.34 0.14 -6.70
C ALA A 236 2.62 1.49 -6.78
N ALA A 237 2.18 2.00 -5.62
CA ALA A 237 1.46 3.26 -5.50
C ALA A 237 2.10 4.10 -4.39
N GLY A 238 2.51 5.32 -4.75
CA GLY A 238 3.00 6.33 -3.82
C GLY A 238 1.88 7.27 -3.35
N ALA A 239 2.20 8.50 -2.96
CA ALA A 239 1.15 9.46 -2.62
C ALA A 239 0.25 9.76 -3.84
N GLU A 240 0.84 10.30 -4.89
CA GLU A 240 0.13 10.73 -6.12
C GLU A 240 0.77 10.18 -7.40
N HIS A 241 1.60 9.14 -7.27
CA HIS A 241 2.24 8.50 -8.42
C HIS A 241 2.13 6.99 -8.34
N SER A 242 2.31 6.36 -9.48
CA SER A 242 2.16 4.94 -9.70
C SER A 242 3.36 4.44 -10.48
N ALA A 243 3.75 3.19 -10.24
CA ALA A 243 4.73 2.50 -11.05
C ALA A 243 4.35 1.03 -11.24
N VAL A 244 4.78 0.46 -12.36
CA VAL A 244 4.59 -0.96 -12.69
C VAL A 244 5.85 -1.57 -13.23
N VAL A 245 6.01 -2.88 -13.00
CA VAL A 245 6.98 -3.73 -13.69
C VAL A 245 6.20 -4.66 -14.61
N THR A 246 6.57 -4.69 -15.89
CA THR A 246 5.95 -5.52 -16.91
C THR A 246 6.62 -6.90 -17.00
N GLU A 247 5.97 -7.86 -17.64
CA GLU A 247 6.49 -9.23 -17.82
C GLU A 247 7.82 -9.26 -18.61
N ASN A 248 8.02 -8.32 -19.53
CA ASN A 248 9.27 -8.13 -20.28
C ASN A 248 10.34 -7.31 -19.52
N GLY A 249 10.12 -6.99 -18.25
CA GLY A 249 11.10 -6.29 -17.42
C GLY A 249 11.20 -4.77 -17.67
N GLU A 250 10.22 -4.17 -18.35
CA GLU A 250 10.12 -2.71 -18.44
C GLU A 250 9.51 -2.13 -17.16
N ILE A 251 9.93 -0.91 -16.83
CA ILE A 251 9.35 -0.14 -15.74
C ILE A 251 8.59 1.02 -16.36
N LYS A 252 7.33 1.19 -15.98
CA LYS A 252 6.52 2.35 -16.36
C LYS A 252 6.06 3.11 -15.13
N ALA A 253 6.09 4.44 -15.17
CA ALA A 253 5.68 5.31 -14.08
C ALA A 253 4.78 6.44 -14.58
N TRP A 254 3.85 6.89 -13.74
CA TRP A 254 2.97 8.02 -14.03
C TRP A 254 2.41 8.65 -12.76
N GLY A 255 1.75 9.78 -12.90
CA GLY A 255 1.17 10.59 -11.83
C GLY A 255 1.97 11.87 -11.60
N TRP A 256 1.98 12.33 -10.35
CA TRP A 256 2.70 13.53 -9.92
C TRP A 256 4.22 13.34 -10.00
N GLY A 257 4.93 14.29 -10.60
CA GLY A 257 6.35 14.23 -10.94
C GLY A 257 7.22 15.38 -10.42
N GLU A 258 6.66 16.35 -9.70
CA GLU A 258 7.36 17.57 -9.23
C GLU A 258 8.64 17.35 -8.41
N HIS A 259 8.85 16.15 -7.85
CA HIS A 259 10.05 15.76 -7.11
C HIS A 259 10.95 14.77 -7.86
N GLY A 260 10.67 14.52 -9.14
CA GLY A 260 11.38 13.54 -9.97
C GLY A 260 11.06 12.09 -9.63
N GLN A 261 10.02 11.82 -8.84
CA GLN A 261 9.63 10.48 -8.37
C GLN A 261 9.26 9.50 -9.50
N LEU A 262 8.97 10.02 -10.71
CA LEU A 262 8.69 9.20 -11.89
C LEU A 262 9.96 8.64 -12.54
N GLY A 263 11.14 9.22 -12.26
CA GLY A 263 12.41 8.74 -12.83
C GLY A 263 12.59 9.03 -14.32
N LEU A 264 11.84 9.98 -14.90
CA LEU A 264 11.81 10.27 -16.35
C LEU A 264 12.85 11.31 -16.80
N GLY A 265 13.80 11.68 -15.92
CA GLY A 265 14.81 12.70 -16.19
C GLY A 265 14.28 14.15 -16.20
N ASN A 266 13.06 14.38 -15.71
CA ASN A 266 12.44 15.68 -15.54
C ASN A 266 11.45 15.64 -14.35
N THR A 267 10.83 16.78 -14.04
CA THR A 267 9.88 16.94 -12.92
C THR A 267 8.43 17.13 -13.39
N CYS A 268 8.11 16.74 -14.62
CA CYS A 268 6.77 16.93 -15.18
C CYS A 268 5.84 15.80 -14.76
N ASP A 269 4.61 16.17 -14.39
CA ASP A 269 3.51 15.23 -14.19
C ASP A 269 3.22 14.43 -15.46
N GLN A 270 2.80 13.18 -15.30
CA GLN A 270 2.40 12.30 -16.41
C GLN A 270 1.03 11.73 -16.14
N THR A 271 0.07 11.96 -17.03
CA THR A 271 -1.29 11.42 -16.89
C THR A 271 -1.44 10.02 -17.48
N SER A 272 -0.38 9.48 -18.08
CA SER A 272 -0.34 8.13 -18.64
C SER A 272 1.00 7.44 -18.35
N PRO A 273 1.03 6.10 -18.25
CA PRO A 273 2.25 5.32 -18.03
C PRO A 273 3.36 5.64 -19.03
N GLN A 274 4.49 6.15 -18.55
CA GLN A 274 5.69 6.43 -19.35
C GLN A 274 6.80 5.44 -19.01
N ALA A 275 7.54 4.98 -20.02
CA ALA A 275 8.67 4.08 -19.81
C ALA A 275 9.83 4.81 -19.12
N VAL A 276 10.40 4.18 -18.10
CA VAL A 276 11.56 4.67 -17.35
C VAL A 276 12.84 4.12 -17.98
N SER A 277 13.70 5.01 -18.47
CA SER A 277 14.99 4.63 -19.05
C SER A 277 16.00 4.30 -17.95
N LEU A 278 16.42 3.04 -17.86
CA LEU A 278 17.51 2.63 -16.97
C LEU A 278 18.83 2.67 -17.75
N SER A 279 19.90 3.19 -17.12
CA SER A 279 21.23 3.29 -17.74
C SER A 279 21.90 1.95 -18.03
N HIS A 280 21.33 0.85 -17.53
CA HIS A 280 21.74 -0.50 -17.86
C HIS A 280 20.64 -1.15 -18.71
N THR A 281 20.98 -1.50 -19.95
CA THR A 281 20.14 -2.39 -20.76
C THR A 281 19.98 -3.71 -20.00
N PRO A 282 18.75 -4.15 -19.70
CA PRO A 282 18.57 -5.46 -19.12
C PRO A 282 19.17 -6.49 -20.08
N ASN A 283 20.13 -7.30 -19.62
CA ASN A 283 20.31 -8.61 -20.23
C ASN A 283 19.00 -9.40 -19.99
N GLU A 284 18.67 -10.37 -20.84
CA GLU A 284 17.42 -11.17 -20.76
C GLU A 284 17.19 -11.87 -19.40
N ALA A 285 18.16 -11.85 -18.49
CA ALA A 285 18.13 -12.47 -17.17
C ALA A 285 18.08 -11.45 -15.99
N THR A 286 17.46 -10.28 -16.16
CA THR A 286 17.34 -9.30 -15.06
C THR A 286 15.88 -9.08 -14.66
N ALA A 287 15.55 -9.34 -13.40
CA ALA A 287 14.24 -9.04 -12.83
C ALA A 287 14.27 -7.71 -12.06
N PHE A 288 13.17 -6.95 -12.12
CA PHE A 288 13.02 -5.70 -11.38
C PHE A 288 11.94 -5.82 -10.31
N LYS A 289 12.15 -5.13 -9.19
CA LYS A 289 11.09 -4.81 -8.23
C LYS A 289 10.95 -3.31 -8.06
N VAL A 290 9.72 -2.81 -8.00
CA VAL A 290 9.42 -1.39 -7.80
C VAL A 290 8.66 -1.14 -6.50
N TYR A 291 8.99 -0.05 -5.81
CA TYR A 291 8.35 0.39 -4.58
C TYR A 291 8.21 1.91 -4.59
N CYS A 292 7.06 2.41 -4.16
CA CYS A 292 6.77 3.84 -4.13
C CYS A 292 6.63 4.33 -2.69
N GLY A 293 7.36 5.38 -2.34
CA GLY A 293 7.13 6.18 -1.14
C GLY A 293 6.20 7.35 -1.42
N SER A 294 6.16 8.34 -0.52
CA SER A 294 5.34 9.53 -0.74
C SER A 294 5.80 10.36 -1.95
N GLY A 295 7.10 10.52 -2.12
CA GLY A 295 7.70 11.43 -3.12
C GLY A 295 8.96 10.86 -3.75
N PHE A 296 9.12 9.54 -3.72
CA PHE A 296 10.25 8.83 -4.33
C PHE A 296 9.80 7.46 -4.80
N THR A 297 10.53 6.90 -5.75
CA THR A 297 10.41 5.52 -6.22
C THR A 297 11.74 4.82 -6.05
N PHE A 298 11.73 3.60 -5.53
CA PHE A 298 12.89 2.72 -5.49
C PHE A 298 12.68 1.55 -6.45
N VAL A 299 13.72 1.26 -7.22
CA VAL A 299 13.80 0.08 -8.08
C VAL A 299 14.95 -0.79 -7.59
N ILE A 300 14.68 -2.07 -7.38
CA ILE A 300 15.70 -3.07 -7.06
C ILE A 300 15.91 -3.94 -8.30
N MET A 301 17.15 -4.01 -8.75
CA MET A 301 17.59 -4.94 -9.79
C MET A 301 18.00 -6.27 -9.14
N ILE A 302 17.40 -7.36 -9.59
CA ILE A 302 17.68 -8.71 -9.12
C ILE A 302 18.33 -9.47 -10.28
N PRO A 303 19.63 -9.80 -10.21
CA PRO A 303 20.25 -10.67 -11.19
C PRO A 303 19.59 -12.05 -11.13
N CYS A 304 19.02 -12.53 -12.23
CA CYS A 304 18.65 -13.94 -12.30
C CYS A 304 19.95 -14.71 -12.51
N ASN A 305 20.36 -15.52 -11.53
CA ASN A 305 21.38 -16.51 -11.77
C ASN A 305 20.84 -17.49 -12.81
N PRO A 306 21.49 -17.67 -13.98
CA PRO A 306 21.17 -18.82 -14.81
C PRO A 306 21.44 -20.06 -13.94
N SER A 307 20.39 -20.84 -13.67
CA SER A 307 20.49 -22.05 -12.87
C SER A 307 21.63 -22.91 -13.38
N GLN A 308 22.50 -23.32 -12.46
CA GLN A 308 23.34 -24.50 -12.65
C GLN A 308 22.41 -25.63 -13.10
N THR A 309 22.55 -26.03 -14.37
CA THR A 309 21.93 -27.20 -14.99
C THR A 309 22.38 -28.48 -14.32
#